data_AF-F3Z2V4-F1
#
_entry.id   AF-F3Z2V4-F1
#
_cell.length_a   1.000
_cell.length_b   1.000
_cell.length_c   1.000
_cell.angle_alpha   90.00
_cell.angle_beta   90.00
_cell.angle_gamma   90.00
#
_symmetry.space_group_name_H-M   'P 1'
#
loop_
_entity.id
_entity.type
_entity.pdbx_description
1 polymer ?
#
loop_
_entity_poly.entity_id
_entity_poly.type
_entity_poly.pdbx_seq_one_letter_code
_entity_poly.pdbx_strand_id
1 'polypeptide(L)'
;MSGNSDLIRARLHQAREHMEQADEGRIELDQAKYRTEIQSLRLQIMRLSAHPLASNSDKLVLSGLQKTAERLGNNYPLTTRGRHTLQRIERRESCATRVERGCPDD
;
A
#
# COMPACT_ATOMS: atom_id res chain seq x y z
N MET A 1 27.48 -30.99 35.96
CA MET A 1 26.75 -29.76 36.27
C MET A 1 26.48 -28.99 34.98
N SER A 2 25.36 -29.21 34.28
CA SER A 2 24.98 -28.45 33.05
C SER A 2 23.62 -27.74 33.13
N GLY A 3 22.84 -27.95 34.20
CA GLY A 3 21.46 -27.47 34.29
C GLY A 3 21.27 -25.94 34.21
N ASN A 4 22.28 -25.14 34.60
CA ASN A 4 22.20 -23.68 34.46
C ASN A 4 22.39 -23.20 33.02
N SER A 5 23.17 -23.90 32.20
CA SER A 5 23.40 -23.55 30.80
C SER A 5 22.15 -23.77 29.95
N ASP A 6 21.47 -24.89 30.20
CA ASP A 6 20.24 -25.27 29.49
C ASP A 6 19.07 -24.35 29.88
N LEU A 7 18.98 -23.93 31.15
CA LEU A 7 17.98 -22.97 31.61
C LEU A 7 18.17 -21.58 30.99
N ILE A 8 19.42 -21.12 30.86
CA ILE A 8 19.74 -19.84 30.21
C ILE A 8 19.42 -19.91 28.71
N ARG A 9 19.74 -21.02 28.05
CA ARG A 9 19.42 -21.25 26.63
C ARG A 9 17.92 -21.25 26.39
N ALA A 10 17.14 -21.94 27.23
CA ALA A 10 15.69 -21.97 27.13
C ALA A 10 15.06 -20.57 27.29
N ARG A 11 15.55 -19.77 28.26
CA ARG A 11 15.08 -18.38 28.47
C ARG A 11 15.42 -17.46 27.30
N LEU A 12 16.61 -17.61 26.71
CA LEU A 12 16.99 -16.84 25.51
C LEU A 12 16.15 -17.22 24.28
N HIS A 13 15.81 -18.50 24.13
CA HIS A 13 14.92 -18.97 23.06
C HIS A 13 13.52 -18.38 23.22
N GLN A 14 12.94 -18.48 24.42
CA GLN A 14 11.63 -17.92 24.73
C GLN A 14 11.59 -16.39 24.52
N ALA A 15 12.65 -15.68 24.91
CA ALA A 15 12.76 -14.24 24.67
C ALA A 15 12.80 -13.88 23.17
N ARG A 16 13.45 -14.70 22.34
CA ARG A 16 13.46 -14.51 20.88
C ARG A 16 12.09 -14.75 20.27
N GLU A 17 11.42 -15.84 20.63
CA GLU A 17 10.06 -16.15 20.15
C GLU A 17 9.08 -15.02 20.51
N HIS A 18 9.17 -14.45 21.71
CA HIS A 18 8.36 -13.30 22.10
C HIS A 18 8.66 -12.04 21.30
N MET A 19 9.92 -11.79 20.94
CA MET A 19 10.29 -10.65 20.08
C MET A 19 9.81 -10.85 18.64
N GLU A 20 9.95 -12.06 18.09
CA GLU A 20 9.46 -12.39 16.74
C GLU A 20 7.94 -12.23 16.65
N GLN A 21 7.18 -12.76 17.62
CA GLN A 21 5.73 -12.58 17.68
C GLN A 21 5.32 -11.11 17.84
N ALA A 22 6.07 -10.33 18.62
CA ALA A 22 5.81 -8.90 18.78
C ALA A 22 6.06 -8.12 17.47
N ASP A 23 7.08 -8.50 16.70
CA ASP A 23 7.37 -7.91 15.40
C ASP A 23 6.35 -8.33 14.34
N GLU A 24 5.91 -9.58 14.32
CA GLU A 24 4.81 -10.05 13.47
C GLU A 24 3.51 -9.27 13.76
N GLY A 25 3.15 -9.13 15.04
CA GLY A 25 1.97 -8.36 15.44
C GLY A 25 2.04 -6.88 15.06
N ARG A 26 3.23 -6.28 15.08
CA ARG A 26 3.45 -4.89 14.59
C ARG A 26 3.24 -4.79 13.08
N ILE A 27 3.78 -5.75 12.32
CA ILE A 27 3.63 -5.79 10.86
C ILE A 27 2.15 -5.92 10.49
N GLU A 28 1.39 -6.79 11.15
CA GLU A 28 -0.04 -6.95 10.91
C GLU A 28 -0.84 -5.67 11.20
N LEU A 29 -0.53 -5.01 12.32
CA LEU A 29 -1.17 -3.75 12.71
C LEU A 29 -0.89 -2.63 11.69
N ASP A 30 0.34 -2.52 11.21
CA ASP A 30 0.71 -1.53 10.20
C ASP A 30 0.07 -1.83 8.83
N GLN A 31 -0.06 -3.11 8.46
CA GLN A 31 -0.82 -3.51 7.28
C GLN A 31 -2.31 -3.15 7.41
N ALA A 32 -2.90 -3.34 8.59
CA ALA A 32 -4.30 -2.99 8.84
C ALA A 32 -4.53 -1.47 8.76
N LYS A 33 -3.64 -0.67 9.35
CA LYS A 33 -3.66 0.80 9.22
C LYS A 33 -3.56 1.23 7.77
N TYR A 34 -2.60 0.68 7.03
CA TYR A 34 -2.40 0.98 5.62
C TYR A 34 -3.65 0.68 4.77
N ARG A 35 -4.30 -0.48 4.97
CA ARG A 35 -5.56 -0.81 4.29
C ARG A 35 -6.68 0.17 4.62
N THR A 36 -6.75 0.61 5.88
CA THR A 36 -7.74 1.61 6.34
C THR A 36 -7.53 2.95 5.66
N GLU A 37 -6.29 3.41 5.51
CA GLU A 37 -5.95 4.64 4.79
C GLU A 37 -6.35 4.59 3.32
N ILE A 38 -6.10 3.46 2.63
CA ILE A 38 -6.55 3.28 1.24
C ILE A 38 -8.07 3.34 1.14
N GLN A 39 -8.79 2.70 2.06
CA GLN A 39 -10.25 2.75 2.07
C GLN A 39 -10.77 4.18 2.29
N SER A 40 -10.14 4.94 3.20
CA SER A 40 -10.44 6.34 3.42
C SER A 40 -10.24 7.18 2.14
N LEU A 41 -9.11 6.98 1.45
CA LEU A 41 -8.81 7.65 0.19
C LEU A 41 -9.89 7.36 -0.88
N ARG A 42 -10.28 6.09 -1.03
CA ARG A 42 -11.34 5.68 -1.98
C ARG A 42 -12.65 6.39 -1.69
N LEU A 43 -13.05 6.46 -0.42
CA LEU A 43 -14.26 7.17 0.00
C LEU A 43 -14.18 8.67 -0.30
N GLN A 44 -13.03 9.31 -0.06
CA GLN A 44 -12.82 10.72 -0.36
C GLN A 44 -12.91 11.00 -1.86
N ILE A 45 -12.26 10.19 -2.70
CA ILE A 45 -12.33 10.32 -4.16
C ILE A 45 -13.77 10.19 -4.66
N MET A 46 -14.53 9.20 -4.16
CA MET A 46 -15.94 9.03 -4.50
C MET A 46 -16.78 10.25 -4.11
N ARG A 47 -16.58 10.80 -2.90
CA ARG A 47 -17.29 11.98 -2.43
C ARG A 47 -17.01 13.21 -3.30
N LEU A 48 -15.74 13.42 -3.68
CA LEU A 48 -15.34 14.51 -4.57
C LEU A 48 -15.96 14.34 -5.97
N SER A 49 -15.99 13.11 -6.49
CA SER A 49 -16.54 12.82 -7.83
C SER A 49 -18.05 13.06 -7.90
N ALA A 50 -18.76 12.75 -6.81
CA ALA A 50 -20.19 13.00 -6.67
C ALA A 50 -20.54 14.46 -6.32
N HIS A 51 -19.55 15.31 -6.05
CA HIS A 51 -19.80 16.67 -5.59
C HIS A 51 -20.46 17.52 -6.70
N PRO A 52 -21.48 18.35 -6.39
CA PRO A 52 -22.18 19.16 -7.39
C PRO A 52 -21.28 20.14 -8.16
N LEU A 53 -20.21 20.61 -7.52
CA LEU A 53 -19.23 21.52 -8.13
C LEU A 53 -18.14 20.82 -8.96
N ALA A 54 -18.10 19.49 -8.98
CA ALA A 54 -17.10 18.76 -9.74
C ALA A 54 -17.37 18.90 -11.24
N SER A 55 -16.42 19.50 -11.96
CA SER A 55 -16.48 19.63 -13.41
C SER A 55 -16.35 18.25 -14.08
N ASN A 56 -16.69 18.17 -15.37
CA ASN A 56 -16.52 16.91 -16.12
C ASN A 56 -15.04 16.48 -16.21
N SER A 57 -14.11 17.44 -16.27
CA SER A 57 -12.67 17.17 -16.18
C SER A 57 -12.27 16.62 -14.81
N ASP A 58 -12.80 17.17 -13.72
CA ASP A 58 -12.52 16.67 -12.37
C ASP A 58 -13.00 15.23 -12.21
N LYS A 59 -14.21 14.92 -12.70
CA LYS A 59 -14.78 13.56 -12.66
C LYS A 59 -13.94 12.56 -13.44
N LEU A 60 -13.37 12.94 -14.58
CA LEU A 60 -12.45 12.11 -15.36
C LEU A 60 -11.17 11.80 -14.57
N VAL A 61 -10.54 12.82 -13.98
CA VAL A 61 -9.33 12.65 -13.15
C VAL A 61 -9.63 11.79 -11.91
N LEU A 62 -10.72 12.07 -11.21
CA LEU A 62 -11.15 11.33 -10.02
C LEU A 62 -11.48 9.87 -10.32
N SER A 63 -12.06 9.57 -11.49
CA SER A 63 -12.28 8.20 -11.97
C SER A 63 -10.95 7.44 -12.19
N GLY A 64 -9.94 8.11 -12.73
CA GLY A 64 -8.58 7.55 -12.84
C GLY A 64 -7.96 7.26 -11.47
N LEU A 65 -8.06 8.22 -10.55
CA LEU A 65 -7.57 8.07 -9.17
C LEU A 65 -8.29 6.93 -8.43
N GLN A 66 -9.60 6.77 -8.63
CA GLN A 66 -10.36 5.68 -8.03
C GLN A 66 -9.86 4.30 -8.48
N LYS A 67 -9.59 4.12 -9.79
CA LYS A 67 -9.03 2.88 -10.34
C LYS A 67 -7.63 2.59 -9.78
N THR A 68 -6.81 3.62 -9.60
CA THR A 68 -5.49 3.47 -8.99
C THR A 68 -5.57 3.12 -7.51
N ALA A 69 -6.47 3.77 -6.76
CA ALA A 69 -6.74 3.45 -5.36
C ALA A 69 -7.33 2.04 -5.17
N GLU A 70 -8.08 1.51 -6.13
CA GLU A 70 -8.57 0.13 -6.15
C GLU A 70 -7.46 -0.91 -6.32
N ARG A 71 -6.43 -0.56 -7.08
CA ARG A 71 -5.25 -1.42 -7.28
C ARG A 71 -4.34 -1.41 -6.05
N LEU A 72 -4.30 -0.31 -5.31
CA LEU A 72 -3.59 -0.16 -4.04
C LEU A 72 -4.19 -1.08 -2.97
N GLY A 73 -3.35 -1.84 -2.27
CA GLY A 73 -3.76 -2.68 -1.14
C GLY A 73 -4.36 -4.05 -1.49
N ASN A 74 -4.99 -4.19 -2.66
CA ASN A 74 -5.50 -5.49 -3.15
C ASN A 74 -4.48 -6.21 -4.04
N ASN A 75 -4.01 -5.56 -5.11
CA ASN A 75 -3.09 -6.17 -6.09
C ASN A 75 -1.62 -5.80 -5.84
N TYR A 76 -1.39 -4.67 -5.17
CA TYR A 76 -0.06 -4.17 -4.86
C TYR A 76 0.01 -3.73 -3.39
N PRO A 77 0.38 -4.61 -2.45
CA PRO A 77 0.86 -4.14 -1.15
C PRO A 77 2.10 -3.25 -1.40
N LEU A 78 2.30 -2.19 -0.61
CA LEU A 78 3.48 -1.28 -0.69
C LEU A 78 4.80 -1.96 -0.25
N THR A 79 4.99 -3.20 -0.64
CA THR A 79 6.30 -3.80 -0.82
C THR A 79 7.06 -3.03 -1.91
N THR A 80 8.38 -3.14 -1.94
CA THR A 80 9.22 -2.53 -2.99
C THR A 80 8.74 -2.89 -4.40
N ARG A 81 8.26 -4.13 -4.60
CA ARG A 81 7.68 -4.60 -5.87
C ARG A 81 6.34 -3.93 -6.20
N GLY A 82 5.47 -3.73 -5.21
CA GLY A 82 4.22 -3.00 -5.38
C GLY A 82 4.46 -1.53 -5.76
N ARG A 83 5.41 -0.86 -5.09
CA ARG A 83 5.82 0.52 -5.41
C ARG A 83 6.28 0.67 -6.86
N HIS A 84 7.17 -0.22 -7.33
CA HIS A 84 7.61 -0.20 -8.72
C HIS A 84 6.47 -0.45 -9.72
N THR A 85 5.51 -1.30 -9.36
CA THR A 85 4.38 -1.58 -10.27
C THR A 85 3.42 -0.40 -10.36
N LEU A 86 3.16 0.28 -9.23
CA LEU A 86 2.37 1.52 -9.21
C LEU A 86 3.04 2.63 -10.01
N GLN A 87 4.36 2.83 -9.86
CA GLN A 87 5.11 3.80 -10.66
C GLN A 87 5.03 3.50 -12.16
N ARG A 88 5.05 2.22 -12.56
CA ARG A 88 4.88 1.84 -13.98
C ARG A 88 3.48 2.14 -14.50
N ILE A 89 2.45 1.90 -13.68
CA ILE A 89 1.06 2.20 -14.02
C ILE A 89 0.86 3.71 -14.14
N GLU A 90 1.34 4.48 -13.16
CA GLU A 90 1.28 5.95 -13.17
C GLU A 90 1.96 6.54 -14.41
N ARG A 91 3.13 6.03 -14.79
CA ARG A 91 3.81 6.42 -16.04
C ARG A 91 2.98 6.11 -17.28
N ARG A 92 2.39 4.92 -17.35
CA ARG A 92 1.52 4.50 -18.48
C ARG A 92 0.25 5.34 -18.57
N GLU A 93 -0.39 5.62 -17.44
CA GLU A 93 -1.62 6.42 -17.39
C GLU A 93 -1.34 7.90 -17.67
N SER A 94 -0.25 8.44 -17.12
CA SER A 94 0.22 9.81 -17.43
C SER A 94 0.54 9.97 -18.93
N CYS A 95 1.10 8.93 -19.54
CA CYS A 95 1.34 8.83 -20.98
C CYS A 95 0.05 8.80 -21.80
N ALA A 96 -0.94 8.00 -21.37
CA ALA A 96 -2.23 7.92 -22.04
C ALA A 96 -3.02 9.24 -21.99
N THR A 97 -2.82 10.05 -20.94
CA THR A 97 -3.45 11.37 -20.78
C THR A 97 -2.65 12.53 -21.41
N ARG A 98 -1.37 12.33 -21.74
CA ARG A 98 -0.53 13.33 -22.44
C ARG A 98 -0.42 12.97 -23.92
N VAL A 99 -1.41 13.42 -24.69
CA VAL A 99 -1.45 13.29 -26.16
C VAL A 99 -0.29 14.03 -26.87
N GLU A 100 0.52 14.85 -26.18
CA GLU A 100 1.39 15.82 -26.88
C GLU A 100 2.92 15.67 -26.72
N ARG A 101 3.45 14.77 -25.89
CA ARG A 101 4.92 14.56 -25.86
C ARG A 101 5.24 13.09 -25.73
N GLY A 102 5.77 12.54 -26.81
CA GLY A 102 6.09 11.13 -27.01
C GLY A 102 6.60 10.47 -25.75
N CYS A 103 5.93 9.38 -25.38
CA CYS A 103 6.41 8.50 -24.35
C CYS A 103 7.57 7.69 -24.93
N PRO A 104 8.74 7.65 -24.28
CA PRO A 104 9.78 6.75 -24.71
C PRO A 104 9.29 5.33 -24.47
N ASP A 105 9.13 4.57 -25.55
CA ASP A 105 8.79 3.16 -25.51
C ASP A 105 9.92 2.37 -24.82
N ASP A 106 9.47 1.43 -23.97
CA ASP A 106 10.19 0.34 -23.29
C ASP A 106 11.12 0.63 -22.09
#